data_AF-A0A653MC45-F1
#
_entry.id   AF-A0A653MC45-F1
#
_cell.length_a   1.000
_cell.length_b   1.000
_cell.length_c   1.000
_cell.angle_alpha   90.00
_cell.angle_beta   90.00
_cell.angle_gamma   90.00
#
_symmetry.space_group_name_H-M   'P 1'
#
loop_
_entity.id
_entity.type
_entity.pdbx_description
1 polymer ?
#
loop_
_entity_poly.entity_id
_entity_poly.type
_entity_poly.pdbx_seq_one_letter_code
_entity_poly.pdbx_strand_id
1 'polypeptide(L)'
;MKLKAVIREEIKPSDKSIIVEFEGDKNKQHFEVKCLFSPFYTKMRKWDSWILNVKFESEIFTDTKTGEKSYFTHLVCKKAELYHSIYGKD
;
A
#
# COMPACT_ATOMS: atom_id res chain seq x y z
N MET A 1 -8.23 7.28 -4.79
CA MET A 1 -7.52 7.55 -6.06
C MET A 1 -6.96 6.23 -6.60
N LYS A 2 -6.83 6.09 -7.92
CA LYS A 2 -6.22 4.90 -8.53
C LYS A 2 -4.73 5.19 -8.74
N LEU A 3 -3.86 4.44 -8.08
CA LEU A 3 -2.41 4.57 -8.17
C LEU A 3 -1.81 3.26 -8.67
N LYS A 4 -0.95 3.33 -9.67
CA LYS A 4 -0.21 2.17 -10.14
C LYS A 4 1.04 2.00 -9.29
N ALA A 5 1.28 0.79 -8.81
CA ALA A 5 2.36 0.51 -7.89
C ALA A 5 2.94 -0.89 -8.14
N VAL A 6 4.24 -1.04 -7.86
CA VAL A 6 4.93 -2.33 -7.90
C VAL A 6 5.14 -2.82 -6.48
N ILE A 7 4.78 -4.07 -6.20
CA ILE A 7 5.00 -4.69 -4.89
C ILE A 7 6.49 -4.93 -4.72
N ARG A 8 7.07 -4.49 -3.60
CA ARG A 8 8.52 -4.56 -3.35
C ARG A 8 8.92 -5.63 -2.34
N GLU A 9 7.97 -6.18 -1.59
CA GLU A 9 8.23 -7.22 -0.59
C GLU A 9 7.37 -8.47 -0.81
N GLU A 10 7.80 -9.58 -0.20
CA GLU A 10 7.02 -10.82 -0.21
C GLU A 10 5.79 -10.70 0.69
N ILE A 11 4.70 -11.33 0.28
CA ILE A 11 3.42 -11.26 1.00
C ILE A 11 3.17 -12.60 1.68
N LYS A 12 2.99 -12.56 3.00
CA LYS A 12 2.68 -13.71 3.85
C LYS A 12 1.18 -13.78 4.15
N PRO A 13 0.65 -14.96 4.52
CA PRO A 13 -0.76 -15.12 4.87
C PRO A 13 -1.25 -14.18 5.98
N SER A 14 -0.36 -13.80 6.91
CA SER A 14 -0.66 -12.90 8.04
C SER A 14 -0.74 -11.43 7.66
N ASP A 15 -0.24 -11.04 6.48
CA ASP A 15 -0.01 -9.64 6.17
C ASP A 15 -1.33 -8.93 5.86
N LYS A 16 -1.47 -7.74 6.44
CA LYS A 16 -2.61 -6.84 6.23
C LYS A 16 -2.23 -5.58 5.45
N SER A 17 -0.96 -5.45 5.10
CA SER A 17 -0.41 -4.36 4.31
C SER A 17 0.53 -4.92 3.26
N ILE A 18 0.84 -4.09 2.27
CA ILE A 18 1.82 -4.36 1.23
C ILE A 18 2.82 -3.22 1.19
N ILE A 19 4.08 -3.54 0.93
CA ILE A 19 5.12 -2.54 0.66
C ILE A 19 5.23 -2.35 -0.84
N VAL A 20 5.05 -1.12 -1.30
CA VAL A 20 5.00 -0.80 -2.72
C VAL A 20 5.86 0.41 -3.07
N GLU A 21 6.27 0.46 -4.34
CA GLU A 21 6.78 1.67 -4.97
C GLU A 21 5.75 2.17 -5.97
N PHE A 22 5.36 3.45 -5.89
CA PHE A 22 4.40 4.03 -6.83
C PHE A 22 5.07 4.40 -8.15
N GLU A 23 4.40 4.09 -9.25
CA GLU A 23 4.86 4.46 -10.58
C GLU A 23 4.85 5.99 -10.74
N GLY A 24 5.98 6.54 -11.20
CA GLY A 24 6.16 7.99 -11.35
C GLY A 24 6.76 8.68 -10.12
N ASP A 25 6.94 7.98 -8.99
CA ASP A 25 7.71 8.53 -7.87
C ASP A 25 9.20 8.60 -8.24
N LYS A 26 9.70 9.81 -8.44
CA LYS A 26 11.10 10.08 -8.78
C LYS A 26 12.06 9.67 -7.66
N ASN A 27 11.58 9.67 -6.42
CA ASN A 27 12.39 9.33 -5.27
C ASN A 27 12.46 7.83 -5.01
N LYS A 28 11.66 7.02 -5.74
CA LYS A 28 11.60 5.55 -5.61
C LYS A 28 11.40 5.11 -4.16
N GLN A 29 10.54 5.81 -3.42
CA GLN A 29 10.28 5.51 -2.02
C GLN A 29 9.39 4.27 -1.90
N HIS A 30 9.60 3.54 -0.80
CA HIS A 30 8.73 2.44 -0.43
C HIS A 30 7.65 2.95 0.51
N PHE A 31 6.41 2.62 0.21
CA PHE A 31 5.25 2.99 0.99
C PHE A 31 4.56 1.74 1.52
N GLU A 32 4.19 1.77 2.80
CA GLU A 32 3.24 0.82 3.34
C GLU A 32 1.82 1.22 2.93
N VAL A 33 1.08 0.28 2.36
CA VAL A 33 -0.34 0.43 2.03
C VAL A 33 -1.13 -0.64 2.75
N LYS A 34 -2.00 -0.23 3.66
CA LYS A 34 -2.91 -1.11 4.40
C LYS A 34 -4.03 -1.59 3.49
N CYS A 35 -4.24 -2.89 3.39
CA CYS A 35 -5.30 -3.48 2.58
C CYS A 35 -6.54 -3.79 3.43
N LEU A 36 -7.73 -3.44 2.95
CA LEU A 36 -9.00 -3.88 3.56
C LEU A 36 -9.43 -5.29 3.11
N PHE A 37 -8.54 -5.98 2.41
CA PHE A 37 -8.66 -7.35 1.93
C PHE A 37 -7.34 -8.07 2.23
N SER A 38 -7.33 -9.40 2.14
CA SER A 38 -6.06 -10.15 2.28
C SER A 38 -5.25 -10.06 0.99
N PRO A 39 -4.05 -9.44 1.00
CA PRO A 39 -3.19 -9.40 -0.18
C PRO A 39 -2.74 -10.80 -0.59
N PHE A 40 -2.50 -11.69 0.38
CA PHE A 40 -2.12 -13.09 0.15
C PHE A 40 -3.18 -13.87 -0.63
N TYR A 41 -4.44 -13.85 -0.18
CA TYR A 41 -5.52 -14.56 -0.87
C TYR A 41 -5.89 -13.93 -2.23
N THR A 42 -5.52 -12.66 -2.42
CA THR A 42 -5.61 -11.98 -3.72
C THR A 42 -4.45 -12.37 -4.65
N LYS A 43 -3.55 -13.26 -4.20
CA LYS A 43 -2.37 -13.76 -4.92
C LYS A 43 -1.41 -12.65 -5.35
N MET A 44 -1.35 -11.56 -4.59
CA MET A 44 -0.36 -10.51 -4.80
C MET A 44 1.04 -11.06 -4.54
N ARG A 45 1.99 -10.81 -5.44
CA ARG A 45 3.38 -11.25 -5.31
C ARG A 45 4.34 -10.08 -5.46
N LYS A 46 5.53 -10.24 -4.88
CA LYS A 46 6.66 -9.32 -5.08
C LYS A 46 6.90 -9.12 -6.57
N TRP A 47 7.16 -7.90 -7.00
CA TRP A 47 7.35 -7.46 -8.39
C TRP A 47 6.09 -7.39 -9.26
N ASP A 48 4.92 -7.84 -8.78
CA ASP A 48 3.68 -7.59 -9.50
C ASP A 48 3.37 -6.08 -9.51
N SER A 49 2.85 -5.62 -10.64
CA SER A 49 2.28 -4.28 -10.78
C SER A 49 0.77 -4.35 -10.60
N TRP A 50 0.25 -3.51 -9.71
CA TRP A 50 -1.18 -3.42 -9.40
C TRP A 50 -1.68 -1.98 -9.52
N ILE A 51 -2.94 -1.83 -9.91
CA ILE A 51 -3.68 -0.57 -9.78
C ILE A 51 -4.41 -0.62 -8.43
N LEU A 52 -3.96 0.21 -7.48
CA LEU A 52 -4.47 0.29 -6.12
C LEU A 52 -5.48 1.43 -5.99
N ASN A 53 -6.66 1.17 -5.42
CA ASN A 53 -7.61 2.20 -5.04
C ASN A 53 -7.29 2.70 -3.61
N VAL A 54 -6.39 3.67 -3.53
CA VAL A 54 -5.84 4.23 -2.29
C VAL A 54 -6.69 5.38 -1.77
N LYS A 55 -6.90 5.41 -0.46
CA LYS A 55 -7.40 6.55 0.32
C LYS A 55 -6.36 6.95 1.35
N PHE A 56 -6.29 8.23 1.63
CA PHE A 56 -5.43 8.79 2.68
C PHE A 56 -6.30 8.93 3.92
N GLU A 57 -5.87 8.32 5.01
CA GLU A 57 -6.53 8.42 6.31
C GLU A 57 -5.53 8.99 7.30
N SER A 58 -5.91 10.04 8.03
CA SER A 58 -5.02 10.68 9.00
C SER A 58 -5.46 10.36 10.42
N GLU A 59 -4.52 9.90 11.23
CA GLU A 59 -4.65 9.84 12.68
C GLU A 59 -4.05 11.12 13.28
N ILE A 60 -4.82 11.80 14.12
CA ILE A 60 -4.40 13.04 14.77
C ILE A 60 -4.02 12.70 16.21
N PHE A 61 -2.74 12.82 16.50
CA PHE A 61 -2.23 12.77 17.86
C PHE A 61 -2.10 14.20 18.41
N THR A 62 -2.59 14.44 19.61
CA THR A 62 -2.40 15.72 20.31
C THR A 62 -1.53 15.48 21.53
N ASP A 63 -0.39 16.17 21.59
CA ASP A 63 0.50 16.12 22.75
C ASP A 63 -0.22 16.70 23.98
N THR A 64 -0.28 15.94 25.06
CA THR A 64 -1.04 16.31 26.26
C THR A 64 -0.36 17.38 27.10
N LYS A 65 0.93 17.65 26.89
CA LYS A 65 1.72 18.66 27.61
C LYS A 65 1.81 19.98 26.85
N THR A 66 2.00 19.94 25.53
CA THR A 66 2.17 21.14 24.69
C THR A 66 0.90 21.56 23.95
N GLY A 67 -0.05 20.64 23.76
CA GLY A 67 -1.25 20.87 22.94
C GLY A 67 -0.99 20.84 21.43
N GLU A 68 0.23 20.54 21.00
CA GLU A 68 0.59 20.45 19.58
C GLU A 68 0.00 19.22 18.92
N LYS A 69 -0.32 19.33 17.62
CA LYS A 69 -0.93 18.25 16.84
C LYS A 69 0.07 17.65 15.86
N SER A 70 0.16 16.32 15.87
CA SER A 70 0.89 15.52 14.90
C SER A 70 -0.09 14.72 14.06
N TYR A 71 0.14 14.71 12.74
CA TYR A 71 -0.72 14.03 11.77
C TYR A 71 0.03 12.84 11.19
N PHE A 72 -0.44 11.64 11.49
CA PHE A 72 0.07 10.40 10.89
C PHE A 72 -0.82 10.03 9.72
N THR A 73 -0.27 10.00 8.52
CA THR A 73 -1.05 9.70 7.32
C THR A 73 -0.82 8.25 6.89
N HIS A 74 -1.90 7.51 6.81
CA HIS A 74 -1.93 6.12 6.38
C HIS A 74 -2.53 6.01 4.99
N LEU A 75 -1.92 5.14 4.16
CA LEU A 75 -2.45 4.77 2.86
C LEU A 75 -3.31 3.51 3.02
N VAL A 76 -4.57 3.59 2.64
CA VAL A 76 -5.53 2.48 2.77
C VAL A 76 -6.07 2.09 1.39
N CYS A 77 -5.88 0.84 1.00
CA CYS A 77 -6.35 0.27 -0.25
C CYS A 77 -7.65 -0.52 -0.03
N LYS A 78 -8.72 -0.10 -0.71
CA LYS A 78 -10.03 -0.77 -0.62
C LYS A 78 -10.24 -1.85 -1.67
N LYS A 79 -9.61 -1.68 -2.83
CA LYS A 79 -9.73 -2.56 -4.00
C LYS A 79 -8.45 -2.45 -4.81
N ALA A 80 -8.04 -3.54 -5.44
CA ALA A 80 -6.87 -3.58 -6.31
C ALA A 80 -7.14 -4.44 -7.55
N GLU A 81 -6.51 -4.07 -8.66
CA GLU A 81 -6.60 -4.78 -9.94
C GLU A 81 -5.19 -5.10 -10.42
N LEU A 82 -4.92 -6.37 -10.76
CA LEU A 82 -3.62 -6.76 -11.29
C LEU A 82 -3.42 -6.09 -12.65
N TYR A 83 -2.33 -5.36 -12.80
CA TYR A 83 -1.95 -4.71 -14.06
C TYR A 83 -1.00 -5.58 -14.86
N HIS A 84 0.04 -6.09 -14.20
CA HIS A 84 1.07 -6.91 -14.82
C HIS A 84 1.73 -7.80 -13.79
N SER A 85 2.04 -9.04 -14.16
CA SER A 85 2.87 -9.95 -13.39
C SER A 85 4.01 -10.47 -14.25
N ILE A 86 5.20 -10.53 -13.65
CA ILE A 86 6.38 -11.10 -14.30
C ILE A 86 6.39 -12.64 -14.27
N TYR A 87 5.47 -13.26 -13.53
CA TYR A 87 5.43 -14.71 -13.32
C TYR A 87 4.62 -15.48 -14.38
N GLY A 88 4.05 -14.80 -15.37
CA GLY A 88 3.16 -15.42 -16.36
C GLY A 88 1.73 -15.63 -15.84
N LYS A 89 0.80 -16.01 -16.73
CA LYS A 89 -0.56 -16.40 -16.32
C LYS A 89 -0.50 -17.82 -15.75
N ASP A 90 -0.70 -17.97 -14.44
CA ASP A 90 -1.10 -19.23 -13.81
C ASP A 90 -2.53 -19.62 -14.25
#